data_AF-A0A645ABA7-F1
#
_entry.id   AF-A0A645ABA7-F1
#
_cell.length_a   1.000
_cell.length_b   1.000
_cell.length_c   1.000
_cell.angle_alpha   90.00
_cell.angle_beta   90.00
_cell.angle_gamma   90.00
#
_symmetry.space_group_name_H-M   'P 1'
#
loop_
_entity.id
_entity.type
_entity.pdbx_description
1 polymer ?
#
loop_
_entity_poly.entity_id
_entity_poly.type
_entity_poly.pdbx_seq_one_letter_code
_entity_poly.pdbx_strand_id
1 'polypeptide(L)'
;MENRPGVTLQTQWIRLEEDLELLDTPGILWPKFEDKTVGYHLACTGAIKDTILDTIDIASFLAAKLAKQYSELLKQRYKIEIIPGSTGFEIIEQIARKRGFLLSGGEVDTERAANMLLLEFRTFKIGPITLEHPDSSGEVI
;
A
#
# COMPACT_ATOMS: atom_id res chain seq x y z
N MET A 1 25.40 26.28 -5.27
CA MET A 1 24.55 25.32 -5.98
C MET A 1 23.36 26.09 -6.54
N GLU A 2 23.31 26.24 -7.86
CA GLU A 2 22.39 27.17 -8.54
C GLU A 2 21.08 26.42 -8.86
N ASN A 3 20.02 26.68 -8.09
CA ASN A 3 18.72 26.05 -8.27
C ASN A 3 17.88 26.87 -9.27
N ARG A 4 18.22 26.77 -10.57
CA ARG A 4 17.48 27.41 -11.66
C ARG A 4 17.04 26.40 -12.72
N PRO A 5 15.88 26.61 -13.37
CA PRO A 5 15.41 25.72 -14.45
C PRO A 5 16.44 25.65 -15.58
N GLY A 6 16.67 24.45 -16.13
CA GLY A 6 17.55 24.23 -17.30
C GLY A 6 19.01 23.88 -16.98
N VAL A 7 19.37 23.66 -15.71
CA VAL A 7 20.71 23.19 -15.31
C VAL A 7 20.63 21.73 -14.86
N THR A 8 21.33 20.84 -15.56
CA THR A 8 21.50 19.44 -15.11
C THR A 8 22.52 19.42 -13.96
N LEU A 9 22.12 18.86 -12.83
CA LEU A 9 23.03 18.65 -11.69
C LEU A 9 24.01 17.51 -12.03
N GLN A 10 25.30 17.72 -11.79
CA GLN A 10 26.30 16.66 -11.91
C GLN A 10 26.15 15.68 -10.74
N THR A 11 26.40 14.39 -11.00
CA THR A 11 26.44 13.38 -9.94
C THR A 11 27.55 13.70 -8.94
N GLN A 12 27.25 13.65 -7.64
CA GLN A 12 28.19 13.94 -6.57
C GLN A 12 28.41 12.71 -5.68
N TRP A 13 29.65 12.54 -5.23
CA TRP A 13 30.01 11.59 -4.18
C TRP A 13 29.97 12.32 -2.83
N ILE A 14 29.23 11.77 -1.89
CA ILE A 14 29.11 12.24 -0.51
C ILE A 14 29.94 11.30 0.36
N ARG A 15 31.07 11.78 0.88
CA ARG A 15 31.90 11.00 1.81
C ARG A 15 31.25 10.97 3.19
N LEU A 16 30.98 9.77 3.70
CA LEU A 16 30.39 9.56 5.02
C LEU A 16 31.48 9.25 6.07
N GLU A 17 32.47 8.42 5.70
CA GLU A 17 33.62 8.04 6.54
C GLU A 17 34.90 7.94 5.69
N GLU A 18 36.03 7.50 6.26
CA GLU A 18 37.29 7.43 5.51
C GLU A 18 37.24 6.50 4.30
N ASP A 19 36.50 5.39 4.41
CA ASP A 19 36.40 4.34 3.38
C ASP A 19 34.96 4.15 2.85
N LEU A 20 34.06 5.13 3.06
CA LEU A 20 32.68 5.07 2.59
C LEU A 20 32.24 6.35 1.86
N GLU A 21 31.89 6.20 0.59
CA GLU A 21 31.35 7.27 -0.26
C GLU A 21 29.98 6.84 -0.82
N LEU A 22 29.01 7.76 -0.77
CA LEU A 22 27.65 7.57 -1.26
C LEU A 22 27.43 8.38 -2.54
N LEU A 23 26.93 7.73 -3.58
CA LEU A 23 26.52 8.42 -4.80
C LEU A 23 25.12 9.03 -4.61
N ASP A 24 24.98 10.33 -4.80
CA ASP A 24 23.72 11.07 -4.53
C ASP A 24 22.62 10.84 -5.60
N THR A 25 22.91 10.05 -6.64
CA THR A 25 21.91 9.62 -7.63
C THR A 25 21.63 8.13 -7.45
N PRO A 26 20.50 7.74 -6.83
CA PRO A 26 20.15 6.32 -6.73
C PRO A 26 19.88 5.74 -8.13
N GLY A 27 20.33 4.51 -8.35
CA GLY A 27 19.94 3.77 -9.55
C GLY A 27 18.44 3.49 -9.55
N ILE A 28 17.73 3.89 -10.60
CA ILE A 28 16.32 3.54 -10.79
C ILE A 28 16.27 2.31 -11.68
N LEU A 29 15.88 1.17 -11.11
CA LEU A 29 15.60 -0.04 -11.86
C LEU A 29 14.13 -0.05 -12.27
N TRP A 30 13.86 -0.45 -13.52
CA TRP A 30 12.51 -0.72 -13.98
C TRP A 30 12.18 -2.19 -13.70
N PRO A 31 11.37 -2.51 -12.69
CA PRO A 31 10.92 -3.87 -12.49
C PRO A 31 9.97 -4.29 -13.62
N LYS A 32 10.29 -5.40 -14.31
CA LYS A 32 9.32 -6.09 -15.17
C LYS A 32 8.49 -7.00 -14.28
N PHE A 33 7.21 -6.68 -14.10
CA PHE A 33 6.33 -7.49 -13.27
C PHE A 33 5.65 -8.58 -14.11
N GLU A 34 6.02 -9.83 -13.88
CA GLU A 34 5.29 -10.99 -14.42
C GLU A 34 4.16 -11.42 -13.46
N ASP A 35 4.35 -11.23 -12.15
CA ASP A 35 3.36 -11.54 -11.11
C ASP A 35 2.49 -10.32 -10.76
N LYS A 36 1.17 -10.48 -10.92
CA LYS A 36 0.17 -9.48 -10.54
C LYS A 36 0.20 -9.14 -9.05
N THR A 37 0.56 -10.10 -8.20
CA THR A 37 0.62 -9.94 -6.73
C THR A 37 1.65 -8.88 -6.33
N VAL A 38 2.81 -8.88 -6.99
CA VAL A 38 3.85 -7.84 -6.79
C VAL A 38 3.30 -6.47 -7.17
N GLY A 39 2.57 -6.38 -8.29
CA GLY A 39 1.89 -5.16 -8.70
C GLY A 39 0.92 -4.63 -7.63
N TYR A 40 0.11 -5.52 -7.04
CA TYR A 40 -0.78 -5.16 -5.93
C TYR A 40 -0.04 -4.73 -4.66
N HIS A 41 1.09 -5.37 -4.30
CA HIS A 41 1.89 -4.94 -3.15
C HIS A 41 2.45 -3.53 -3.33
N LEU A 42 2.97 -3.24 -4.53
CA LEU A 42 3.47 -1.91 -4.87
C LEU A 42 2.35 -0.87 -4.90
N ALA A 43 1.17 -1.25 -5.40
CA ALA A 43 -0.01 -0.39 -5.35
C ALA A 43 -0.42 -0.09 -3.90
N CYS A 44 -0.52 -1.10 -3.05
CA CYS A 44 -0.88 -0.93 -1.64
C CYS A 44 0.08 0.02 -0.91
N THR A 45 1.39 -0.12 -1.16
CA THR A 45 2.44 0.70 -0.54
C THR A 45 2.57 2.10 -1.14
N GLY A 46 1.95 2.38 -2.28
CA GLY A 46 2.05 3.66 -2.98
C GLY A 46 3.34 3.83 -3.80
N ALA A 47 4.05 2.73 -4.06
CA ALA A 47 5.24 2.70 -4.90
C ALA A 47 4.91 2.88 -6.41
N ILE A 48 3.67 2.59 -6.80
CA ILE A 48 3.13 2.94 -8.12
C ILE A 48 1.98 3.92 -7.97
N LYS A 49 1.73 4.73 -9.01
CA LYS A 49 0.65 5.72 -8.99
C LYS A 49 -0.71 5.03 -8.92
N ASP A 50 -1.57 5.53 -8.03
CA ASP A 50 -2.94 5.04 -7.81
C ASP A 50 -3.84 5.17 -9.05
N THR A 51 -3.44 5.94 -10.07
CA THR A 51 -4.19 6.09 -11.33
C THR A 51 -4.08 4.91 -12.30
N ILE A 52 -3.23 3.91 -11.99
CA ILE A 52 -2.96 2.78 -12.89
C ILE A 52 -3.96 1.64 -12.67
N LEU A 53 -4.47 1.48 -11.45
CA LEU A 53 -5.38 0.41 -11.05
C LEU A 53 -6.58 0.99 -10.32
N ASP A 54 -7.69 0.28 -10.33
CA ASP A 54 -8.88 0.68 -9.58
C ASP A 54 -8.58 0.67 -8.07
N THR A 55 -8.94 1.77 -7.38
CA THR A 55 -8.63 1.95 -5.96
C THR A 55 -9.39 0.98 -5.08
N ILE A 56 -10.62 0.63 -5.44
CA ILE A 56 -11.44 -0.35 -4.72
C ILE A 56 -10.83 -1.74 -4.90
N ASP A 57 -10.33 -2.08 -6.08
CA ASP A 57 -9.64 -3.36 -6.31
C ASP A 57 -8.38 -3.49 -5.45
N ILE A 58 -7.51 -2.46 -5.44
CA ILE A 58 -6.30 -2.45 -4.61
C ILE A 58 -6.67 -2.56 -3.12
N ALA A 59 -7.64 -1.77 -2.66
CA ALA A 59 -8.10 -1.80 -1.27
C ALA A 59 -8.74 -3.15 -0.92
N SER A 60 -9.44 -3.78 -1.85
CA SER A 60 -10.09 -5.09 -1.64
C SER A 60 -9.05 -6.18 -1.51
N PHE A 61 -8.02 -6.17 -2.36
CA PHE A 61 -6.86 -7.05 -2.22
C PHE A 61 -6.22 -6.90 -0.83
N LEU A 62 -5.96 -5.65 -0.42
CA LEU A 62 -5.38 -5.37 0.90
C LEU A 62 -6.30 -5.85 2.03
N ALA A 63 -7.60 -5.52 2.00
CA ALA A 63 -8.57 -5.90 3.01
C ALA A 63 -8.64 -7.42 3.18
N ALA A 64 -8.69 -8.18 2.08
CA ALA A 64 -8.67 -9.64 2.12
C ALA A 64 -7.38 -10.19 2.74
N LYS A 65 -6.23 -9.58 2.39
CA LYS A 65 -4.94 -9.99 2.96
C LYS A 65 -4.84 -9.71 4.46
N LEU A 66 -5.28 -8.52 4.90
CA LEU A 66 -5.34 -8.16 6.31
C LEU A 66 -6.32 -9.04 7.08
N ALA A 67 -7.47 -9.36 6.50
CA ALA A 67 -8.42 -10.28 7.11
C ALA A 67 -7.84 -11.68 7.33
N LYS A 68 -6.99 -12.15 6.42
CA LYS A 68 -6.36 -13.47 6.51
C LYS A 68 -5.19 -13.50 7.50
N GLN A 69 -4.36 -12.47 7.53
CA GLN A 69 -3.06 -12.49 8.22
C GLN A 69 -2.99 -11.58 9.46
N TYR A 70 -3.82 -10.53 9.50
CA TYR A 70 -3.77 -9.44 10.49
C TYR A 70 -5.19 -9.07 10.96
N SER A 71 -6.07 -10.07 11.09
CA SER A 71 -7.50 -9.87 11.39
C SER A 71 -7.72 -9.06 12.66
N GLU A 72 -6.93 -9.32 13.70
CA GLU A 72 -7.04 -8.63 14.99
C GLU A 72 -6.73 -7.13 14.88
N LEU A 73 -5.73 -6.73 14.07
CA LEU A 73 -5.45 -5.31 13.82
C LEU A 73 -6.62 -4.64 13.09
N LEU A 74 -7.22 -5.33 12.12
CA LEU A 74 -8.34 -4.83 11.34
C LEU A 74 -9.61 -4.65 12.21
N LYS A 75 -9.93 -5.67 13.01
CA LYS A 75 -11.03 -5.62 14.00
C LYS A 75 -10.81 -4.51 15.02
N GLN A 76 -9.60 -4.38 15.56
CA GLN A 76 -9.28 -3.36 16.54
C GLN A 76 -9.42 -1.95 15.95
N ARG A 77 -8.95 -1.74 14.71
CA ARG A 77 -8.95 -0.44 14.04
C ARG A 77 -10.36 0.01 13.65
N TYR A 78 -11.14 -0.88 13.06
CA TYR A 78 -12.44 -0.53 12.46
C TYR A 78 -13.64 -0.94 13.31
N LYS A 79 -13.46 -1.73 14.36
CA LYS A 79 -14.55 -2.23 15.23
C LYS A 79 -15.62 -3.00 14.44
N ILE A 80 -15.14 -3.81 13.49
CA ILE A 80 -15.92 -4.71 12.65
C ILE A 80 -15.59 -6.17 13.01
N GLU A 81 -16.50 -7.08 12.69
CA GLU A 81 -16.26 -8.51 12.78
C GLU A 81 -15.84 -9.04 11.41
N ILE A 82 -14.86 -9.95 11.37
CA ILE A 82 -14.41 -10.56 10.12
C ILE A 82 -15.02 -11.95 10.03
N ILE A 83 -15.99 -12.12 9.14
CA ILE A 83 -16.67 -13.39 8.91
C ILE A 83 -15.75 -14.26 8.03
N PRO A 84 -15.51 -15.54 8.39
CA PRO A 84 -14.75 -16.45 7.55
C PRO A 84 -15.34 -16.54 6.14
N GLY A 85 -14.50 -16.34 5.13
CA GLY A 85 -14.92 -16.36 3.72
C GLY A 85 -15.37 -15.01 3.16
N SER A 86 -15.43 -13.94 3.97
CA SER A 86 -15.71 -12.60 3.44
C SER A 86 -14.68 -12.16 2.40
N THR A 87 -15.18 -11.58 1.32
CA THR A 87 -14.36 -10.96 0.29
C THR A 87 -13.79 -9.63 0.77
N GLY A 88 -12.73 -9.16 0.13
CA GLY A 88 -12.15 -7.85 0.42
C GLY A 88 -13.15 -6.70 0.26
N PHE A 89 -14.02 -6.78 -0.75
CA PHE A 89 -15.05 -5.78 -1.00
C PHE A 89 -16.09 -5.73 0.12
N GLU A 90 -16.59 -6.89 0.58
CA GLU A 90 -17.53 -6.94 1.70
C GLU A 90 -16.94 -6.33 2.97
N ILE A 91 -15.64 -6.50 3.20
CA ILE A 91 -14.94 -5.88 4.32
C ILE A 91 -14.88 -4.36 4.15
N ILE A 92 -14.62 -3.86 2.94
CA ILE A 92 -14.69 -2.40 2.67
C ILE A 92 -16.08 -1.86 2.96
N GLU A 93 -17.14 -2.55 2.52
CA GLU A 93 -18.52 -2.15 2.82
C GLU A 93 -18.79 -2.11 4.33
N GLN A 94 -18.31 -3.11 5.08
CA GLN A 94 -18.44 -3.13 6.53
C GLN A 94 -17.70 -1.95 7.18
N ILE A 95 -16.48 -1.65 6.74
CA ILE A 95 -15.70 -0.50 7.20
C ILE A 95 -16.46 0.79 6.92
N ALA A 96 -16.97 0.96 5.69
CA ALA A 96 -17.71 2.14 5.26
C ALA A 96 -18.97 2.36 6.10
N ARG A 97 -19.79 1.31 6.30
CA ARG A 97 -20.98 1.35 7.17
C ARG A 97 -20.61 1.71 8.60
N LYS A 98 -19.55 1.11 9.14
CA LYS A 98 -19.11 1.35 10.51
C LYS A 98 -18.57 2.76 10.74
N ARG A 99 -17.98 3.37 9.70
CA ARG A 99 -17.49 4.76 9.71
C ARG A 99 -18.57 5.78 9.35
N GLY A 100 -19.76 5.34 8.94
CA GLY A 100 -20.82 6.23 8.49
C GLY A 100 -20.52 6.90 7.13
N PHE A 101 -19.72 6.23 6.28
CA PHE A 101 -19.47 6.69 4.92
C PHE A 101 -20.65 6.32 4.05
N LEU A 102 -21.59 7.26 3.97
CA LEU A 102 -22.84 7.12 3.23
C LEU A 102 -22.94 8.24 2.19
N LEU A 103 -23.40 7.87 1.01
CA LEU A 103 -23.83 8.79 -0.05
C LEU A 103 -25.25 9.27 0.22
N SER A 104 -25.68 10.29 -0.53
CA SER A 104 -27.07 10.71 -0.58
C SER A 104 -27.98 9.53 -0.95
N GLY A 105 -29.02 9.28 -0.16
CA GLY A 105 -29.91 8.13 -0.34
C GLY A 105 -29.57 6.91 0.52
N GLY A 106 -28.49 6.97 1.33
CA GLY A 106 -28.14 5.92 2.28
C GLY A 106 -27.30 4.77 1.70
N GLU A 107 -26.88 4.90 0.43
CA GLU A 107 -25.91 4.00 -0.18
C GLU A 107 -24.53 4.15 0.47
N VAL A 108 -23.74 3.09 0.45
CA VAL A 108 -22.43 3.05 1.11
C VAL A 108 -21.36 3.64 0.20
N ASP A 109 -20.59 4.58 0.71
CA ASP A 109 -19.46 5.19 0.01
C ASP A 109 -18.21 4.31 0.17
N THR A 110 -18.11 3.30 -0.70
CA THR A 110 -17.01 2.32 -0.73
C THR A 110 -15.70 2.93 -1.21
N GLU A 111 -15.75 3.90 -2.13
CA GLU A 111 -14.58 4.57 -2.67
C GLU A 111 -13.86 5.39 -1.58
N ARG A 112 -14.62 6.11 -0.75
CA ARG A 112 -14.06 6.81 0.42
C ARG A 112 -13.47 5.84 1.45
N ALA A 113 -14.11 4.69 1.67
CA ALA A 113 -13.58 3.67 2.58
C ALA A 113 -12.30 3.02 2.04
N ALA A 114 -12.23 2.74 0.74
CA ALA A 114 -11.05 2.19 0.07
C ALA A 114 -9.86 3.15 0.19
N ASN A 115 -10.05 4.42 -0.15
CA ASN A 115 -9.04 5.47 0.00
C ASN A 115 -8.55 5.59 1.45
N MET A 116 -9.48 5.59 2.42
CA MET A 116 -9.13 5.63 3.85
C MET A 116 -8.31 4.40 4.26
N LEU A 117 -8.72 3.19 3.87
CA LEU A 117 -8.01 1.95 4.21
C LEU A 117 -6.55 2.00 3.71
N LEU A 118 -6.35 2.37 2.44
CA LEU A 118 -5.01 2.48 1.85
C LEU A 118 -4.17 3.54 2.55
N LEU A 119 -4.74 4.72 2.82
CA LEU A 119 -4.05 5.78 3.54
C LEU A 119 -3.65 5.34 4.96
N GLU A 120 -4.54 4.68 5.69
CA GLU A 120 -4.27 4.21 7.04
C GLU A 120 -3.24 3.08 7.08
N PHE A 121 -3.21 2.23 6.06
CA PHE A 121 -2.15 1.25 5.87
C PHE A 121 -0.80 1.93 5.64
N ARG A 122 -0.71 2.85 4.67
CA ARG A 122 0.53 3.57 4.31
C ARG A 122 1.06 4.46 5.45
N THR A 123 0.18 4.94 6.33
CA THR A 123 0.53 5.79 7.48
C THR A 123 0.68 5.00 8.79
N PHE A 124 0.77 3.66 8.73
CA PHE A 124 0.96 2.78 9.88
C PHE A 124 -0.15 2.88 10.96
N LYS A 125 -1.32 3.44 10.64
CA LYS A 125 -2.44 3.60 11.59
C LYS A 125 -3.16 2.29 11.90
N ILE A 126 -3.08 1.30 11.01
CA ILE A 126 -3.62 -0.04 11.22
C ILE A 126 -2.67 -0.87 12.10
N GLY A 127 -1.36 -0.72 11.87
CA GLY A 127 -0.29 -1.37 12.62
C GLY A 127 0.92 -1.66 11.73
N PRO A 128 1.98 -2.27 12.30
CA PRO A 128 3.14 -2.72 11.54
C PRO A 128 2.77 -3.98 10.73
N ILE A 129 2.65 -3.83 9.41
CA ILE A 129 2.18 -4.88 8.51
C ILE A 129 3.23 -5.13 7.42
N THR A 130 3.54 -6.40 7.20
CA THR A 130 4.35 -6.85 6.06
C THR A 130 3.46 -7.58 5.06
N LEU A 131 3.57 -7.23 3.78
CA LEU A 131 2.81 -7.86 2.70
C LEU A 131 3.48 -9.12 2.15
N GLU A 132 4.76 -9.33 2.42
CA GLU A 132 5.52 -10.50 1.95
C GLU A 132 6.20 -11.19 3.12
N HIS A 133 6.21 -12.52 3.08
CA HIS A 133 6.93 -13.37 4.03
C HIS A 133 7.86 -14.29 3.24
N PRO A 134 9.06 -14.61 3.76
CA PRO A 134 10.01 -15.48 3.05
C PRO A 134 9.40 -16.83 2.66
N ASP A 135 8.52 -17.39 3.51
CA ASP A 135 7.86 -18.67 3.26
C ASP A 135 6.70 -18.59 2.23
N SER A 136 6.32 -17.37 1.81
CA SER A 136 5.22 -17.14 0.86
C SER A 136 5.66 -17.04 -0.60
N SER A 137 6.97 -16.94 -0.84
CA SER A 137 7.61 -17.04 -2.15
C SER A 137 8.12 -18.47 -2.33
N GLY A 138 7.55 -19.21 -3.29
CA GLY A 138 8.13 -20.47 -3.74
C GLY A 138 9.56 -20.26 -4.25
N GLU A 139 10.45 -21.13 -3.81
CA GLU A 139 11.85 -21.32 -4.21
C GLU A 139 12.79 -20.10 -4.08
N VAL A 140 13.58 -20.15 -3.00
CA VAL A 140 14.95 -19.63 -3.01
C VAL A 140 15.74 -20.49 -4.00
N ILE A 141 16.14 -19.89 -5.13
CA ILE A 141 17.13 -20.47 -6.04
C ILE A 141 18.53 -20.31 -5.44
#